data_AF-A0A3D4JTM6-F1
#
_entry.id   AF-A0A3D4JTM6-F1
#
_cell.length_a   1.000
_cell.length_b   1.000
_cell.length_c   1.000
_cell.angle_alpha   90.00
_cell.angle_beta   90.00
_cell.angle_gamma   90.00
#
_symmetry.space_group_name_H-M   'P 1'
#
loop_
_entity.id
_entity.type
_entity.pdbx_description
1 polymer ?
#
loop_
_entity_poly.entity_id
_entity_poly.type
_entity_poly.pdbx_seq_one_letter_code
_entity_poly.pdbx_strand_id
1 'polypeptide(L)'
;MHEQFNFAIEVLGTISFSMSGSFAAMQKRLDPFGVLIIAFVTSVGGGTVRDLLLDIPVFWMHDLLTCALIILTSIFTMIFKSFEKNFRVTLFIFDSFGLGLFTIIGVQKGLNADIHPLICIGLGTITGCFGGIIRDILLNRIPLIFRKE
;
A
#
# COMPACT_ATOMS: atom_id res chain seq x y z
N MET A 1 -5.85 -19.10 13.95
CA MET A 1 -6.92 -18.49 13.14
C MET A 1 -6.61 -17.01 12.86
N HIS A 2 -6.30 -16.20 13.88
CA HIS A 2 -5.88 -14.79 13.68
C HIS A 2 -4.67 -14.60 12.76
N GLU A 3 -3.63 -15.43 12.90
CA GLU A 3 -2.44 -15.38 12.03
C GLU A 3 -2.76 -15.58 10.54
N GLN A 4 -3.60 -16.56 10.20
CA GLN A 4 -3.99 -16.82 8.80
C GLN A 4 -4.82 -15.67 8.22
N PHE A 5 -5.64 -15.03 9.04
CA PHE A 5 -6.45 -13.89 8.63
C PHE A 5 -5.57 -12.64 8.38
N ASN A 6 -4.61 -12.37 9.27
CA ASN A 6 -3.66 -11.28 9.09
C ASN A 6 -2.83 -11.45 7.82
N PHE A 7 -2.31 -12.66 7.60
CA PHE A 7 -1.57 -12.98 6.39
C PHE A 7 -2.38 -12.70 5.12
N ALA A 8 -3.65 -13.14 5.09
CA ALA A 8 -4.53 -12.87 3.95
C ALA A 8 -4.72 -11.37 3.71
N ILE A 9 -4.92 -10.58 4.78
CA ILE A 9 -5.06 -9.12 4.68
C ILE A 9 -3.76 -8.46 4.19
N GLU A 10 -2.60 -8.89 4.69
CA GLU A 10 -1.30 -8.35 4.26
C GLU A 10 -1.04 -8.63 2.78
N VAL A 11 -1.33 -9.85 2.31
CA VAL A 11 -1.22 -10.21 0.89
C VAL A 11 -2.18 -9.38 0.04
N LEU A 12 -3.45 -9.31 0.40
CA LEU A 12 -4.47 -8.56 -0.37
C LEU A 12 -4.19 -7.06 -0.36
N GLY A 13 -3.74 -6.50 0.77
CA GLY A 13 -3.36 -5.09 0.89
C GLY A 13 -2.14 -4.75 0.05
N THR A 14 -1.12 -5.62 0.06
CA THR A 14 0.08 -5.48 -0.77
C THR A 14 -0.25 -5.54 -2.25
N ILE A 15 -1.09 -6.48 -2.68
CA ILE A 15 -1.55 -6.57 -4.07
C ILE A 15 -2.31 -5.29 -4.44
N SER A 16 -3.26 -4.87 -3.61
CA SER A 16 -4.09 -3.68 -3.85
C SER A 16 -3.23 -2.42 -4.03
N PHE A 17 -2.30 -2.14 -3.10
CA PHE A 17 -1.43 -0.98 -3.23
C PHE A 17 -0.38 -1.11 -4.35
N SER A 18 0.10 -2.30 -4.67
CA SER A 18 0.99 -2.52 -5.80
C SER A 18 0.29 -2.21 -7.13
N MET A 19 -0.94 -2.68 -7.31
CA MET A 19 -1.76 -2.35 -8.49
C MET A 19 -2.05 -0.85 -8.55
N SER A 20 -2.46 -0.25 -7.43
CA SER A 20 -2.75 1.19 -7.33
C SER A 20 -1.54 2.05 -7.68
N GLY A 21 -0.37 1.76 -7.10
CA GLY A 21 0.90 2.42 -7.42
C GLY A 21 1.31 2.23 -8.88
N SER A 22 1.20 1.01 -9.40
CA SER A 22 1.52 0.69 -10.79
C SER A 22 0.64 1.49 -11.77
N PHE A 23 -0.67 1.53 -11.54
CA PHE A 23 -1.59 2.32 -12.37
C PHE A 23 -1.31 3.82 -12.27
N ALA A 24 -1.00 4.34 -11.07
CA ALA A 24 -0.66 5.75 -10.89
C ALA A 24 0.60 6.15 -11.67
N ALA A 25 1.64 5.30 -11.62
CA ALA A 25 2.88 5.50 -12.37
C ALA A 25 2.66 5.41 -13.89
N MET A 26 1.87 4.44 -14.35
CA MET A 26 1.54 4.31 -15.77
C MET A 26 0.73 5.50 -16.31
N GLN A 27 -0.16 6.09 -15.51
CA GLN A 27 -0.84 7.34 -15.87
C GLN A 27 0.14 8.50 -16.07
N LYS A 28 1.25 8.50 -15.34
CA LYS A 28 2.35 9.47 -15.49
C LYS A 28 3.34 9.08 -16.59
N ARG A 29 3.08 7.99 -17.32
CA ARG A 29 3.91 7.48 -18.42
C ARG A 29 5.37 7.22 -17.99
N LEU A 30 5.56 6.77 -16.75
CA LEU A 30 6.87 6.29 -16.31
C LEU A 30 7.24 5.01 -17.08
N ASP A 31 8.54 4.74 -17.17
CA ASP A 31 9.08 3.52 -17.72
C ASP A 31 8.84 2.32 -16.76
N PRO A 32 9.02 1.06 -17.21
CA PRO A 32 8.74 -0.11 -16.36
C PRO A 32 9.46 -0.09 -15.02
N PHE A 33 10.70 0.42 -14.99
CA PHE A 33 11.45 0.56 -13.75
C PHE A 33 10.80 1.58 -12.81
N GLY A 34 10.43 2.76 -13.31
CA GLY A 34 9.69 3.75 -12.53
C GLY A 34 8.33 3.22 -12.02
N VAL A 35 7.62 2.42 -12.83
CA VAL A 35 6.38 1.76 -12.38
C VAL A 35 6.63 0.82 -11.21
N LEU A 36 7.69 0.00 -11.29
CA LEU A 36 8.05 -0.92 -10.22
C LEU A 36 8.41 -0.17 -8.92
N ILE A 37 9.22 0.89 -9.00
CA ILE A 37 9.60 1.69 -7.83
C ILE A 37 8.38 2.32 -7.15
N ILE A 38 7.47 2.91 -7.93
CA ILE A 38 6.26 3.51 -7.38
C ILE A 38 5.34 2.45 -6.77
N ALA A 39 5.16 1.30 -7.43
CA ALA A 39 4.39 0.18 -6.89
C ALA A 39 4.98 -0.31 -5.55
N PHE A 40 6.30 -0.43 -5.47
CA PHE A 40 7.01 -0.85 -4.28
C PHE A 40 6.78 0.12 -3.13
N VAL A 41 7.08 1.39 -3.33
CA VAL A 41 6.93 2.43 -2.30
C VAL A 41 5.46 2.57 -1.85
N THR A 42 4.51 2.46 -2.78
CA THR A 42 3.07 2.49 -2.44
C THR A 42 2.69 1.32 -1.54
N SER A 43 3.21 0.12 -1.82
CA SER A 43 2.87 -1.11 -1.11
C SER A 43 3.49 -1.18 0.28
N VAL A 44 4.75 -0.79 0.42
CA VAL A 44 5.47 -0.94 1.70
C VAL A 44 5.53 0.33 2.53
N GLY A 45 5.27 1.50 1.94
CA GLY A 45 5.52 2.79 2.58
C GLY A 45 4.76 2.98 3.90
N GLY A 46 3.46 2.72 3.90
CA GLY A 46 2.64 2.84 5.11
C GLY A 46 3.05 1.86 6.22
N GLY A 47 3.28 0.59 5.86
CA GLY A 47 3.77 -0.43 6.80
C GLY A 47 5.17 -0.14 7.33
N THR A 48 6.04 0.45 6.51
CA THR A 48 7.40 0.86 6.92
C THR A 48 7.32 1.99 7.94
N VAL A 49 6.53 3.03 7.70
CA VAL A 49 6.33 4.12 8.67
C VAL A 49 5.76 3.58 9.98
N ARG A 50 4.76 2.69 9.92
CA ARG A 50 4.21 2.00 11.10
C ARG A 50 5.30 1.27 11.88
N ASP A 51 6.08 0.42 11.22
CA ASP A 51 7.07 -0.43 11.89
C ASP A 51 8.16 0.42 12.55
N LEU A 52 8.58 1.52 11.91
CA LEU A 52 9.49 2.50 12.50
C LEU A 52 8.90 3.22 13.72
N LEU A 53 7.62 3.59 13.68
CA LEU A 53 6.93 4.23 14.82
C LEU A 53 6.74 3.28 16.00
N LEU A 54 6.60 1.98 15.73
CA LEU A 54 6.50 0.93 16.74
C LEU A 54 7.86 0.45 17.25
N ASP A 55 8.97 0.93 16.67
CA ASP A 55 10.33 0.48 16.94
C ASP A 55 10.51 -1.05 16.75
N ILE A 56 9.93 -1.59 15.68
CA ILE A 56 10.05 -3.01 15.30
C ILE A 56 10.72 -3.17 13.93
N PRO A 57 11.28 -4.35 13.61
CA PRO A 57 11.87 -4.61 12.30
C PRO A 57 10.88 -4.37 11.15
N VAL A 58 11.35 -3.74 10.08
CA VAL A 58 10.53 -3.40 8.91
C VAL A 58 10.13 -4.69 8.17
N PHE A 59 8.82 -4.94 8.08
CA PHE A 59 8.27 -6.25 7.68
C PHE A 59 8.85 -6.82 6.37
N TRP A 60 8.91 -6.00 5.31
CA TRP A 60 9.33 -6.45 3.97
C TRP A 60 10.83 -6.72 3.85
N MET A 61 11.65 -6.22 4.79
CA MET A 61 13.09 -6.48 4.80
C MET A 61 13.43 -7.89 5.30
N HIS A 62 12.46 -8.58 5.90
CA HIS A 62 12.62 -9.93 6.43
C HIS A 62 11.73 -10.96 5.72
N ASP A 63 10.86 -10.52 4.81
CA ASP A 63 9.94 -11.38 4.07
C ASP A 63 10.11 -11.24 2.54
N LEU A 64 10.67 -12.29 1.93
CA LEU A 64 10.84 -12.37 0.49
C LEU A 64 9.49 -12.43 -0.25
N LEU A 65 8.45 -12.95 0.39
CA LEU A 65 7.12 -13.11 -0.22
C LEU A 65 6.51 -11.75 -0.53
N THR A 66 6.61 -10.78 0.40
CA THR A 66 6.18 -9.39 0.15
C THR A 66 6.87 -8.80 -1.08
N CYS A 67 8.20 -8.92 -1.18
CA CYS A 67 8.94 -8.39 -2.33
C CYS A 67 8.52 -9.07 -3.65
N ALA A 68 8.36 -10.39 -3.63
CA ALA A 68 7.92 -11.16 -4.79
C ALA A 68 6.50 -10.77 -5.22
N LEU A 69 5.57 -10.60 -4.27
CA LEU A 69 4.19 -10.19 -4.55
C LEU A 69 4.13 -8.82 -5.24
N ILE A 70 4.92 -7.85 -4.77
CA ILE A 70 4.97 -6.52 -5.38
C ILE A 70 5.46 -6.62 -6.82
N ILE A 71 6.57 -7.32 -7.07
CA ILE A 71 7.16 -7.48 -8.40
C ILE A 71 6.18 -8.18 -9.34
N LEU A 72 5.64 -9.33 -8.94
CA LEU A 72 4.71 -10.11 -9.75
C LEU A 72 3.44 -9.33 -10.06
N THR A 73 2.88 -8.64 -9.06
CA THR A 73 1.68 -7.83 -9.22
C THR A 73 1.93 -6.62 -10.12
N SER A 74 3.08 -5.96 -9.99
CA SER A 74 3.44 -4.82 -10.84
C SER A 74 3.60 -5.25 -12.31
N ILE A 75 4.32 -6.35 -12.56
CA ILE A 75 4.46 -6.94 -13.91
C ILE A 75 3.09 -7.33 -14.47
N PHE A 76 2.26 -8.02 -13.67
CA PHE A 76 0.90 -8.38 -14.07
C PHE A 76 0.08 -7.14 -14.44
N THR A 77 0.14 -6.08 -13.63
CA THR A 77 -0.57 -4.82 -13.89
C THR A 77 -0.09 -4.15 -15.19
N MET A 78 1.21 -4.17 -15.46
CA MET A 78 1.77 -3.62 -16.70
C MET A 78 1.30 -4.38 -17.94
N ILE A 79 1.19 -5.72 -17.87
CA ILE A 79 0.66 -6.54 -18.97
C ILE A 79 -0.85 -6.32 -19.14
N PHE A 80 -1.60 -6.27 -18.03
CA PHE A 80 -3.05 -6.11 -18.03
C PHE A 80 -3.50 -4.70 -18.46
N LYS A 81 -2.57 -3.74 -18.55
CA LYS A 81 -2.79 -2.37 -19.05
C LYS A 81 -3.61 -2.31 -20.34
N SER A 82 -3.49 -3.31 -21.24
CA SER A 82 -4.19 -3.32 -22.53
C SER A 82 -5.70 -3.49 -22.44
N PHE A 83 -6.23 -3.99 -21.32
CA PHE A 83 -7.67 -4.23 -21.13
C PHE A 83 -8.36 -3.06 -20.41
N GLU A 84 -7.60 -2.25 -19.65
CA GLU A 84 -8.15 -1.18 -18.83
C GLU A 84 -8.09 0.18 -19.56
N LYS A 85 -9.26 0.76 -19.80
CA LYS A 85 -9.37 2.07 -20.47
C LYS A 85 -9.37 3.23 -19.47
N ASN A 86 -9.69 2.98 -18.19
CA ASN A 86 -9.86 4.04 -17.20
C ASN A 86 -9.03 3.81 -15.93
N PHE A 87 -7.72 4.05 -16.04
CA PHE A 87 -6.77 3.96 -14.93
C PHE A 87 -7.16 4.70 -13.65
N ARG A 88 -8.00 5.74 -13.72
CA ARG A 88 -8.38 6.52 -12.53
C ARG A 88 -9.34 5.75 -11.62
N VAL A 89 -10.33 5.08 -12.20
CA VAL A 89 -11.33 4.32 -11.43
C VAL A 89 -10.66 3.09 -10.82
N THR A 90 -9.87 2.37 -11.61
CA THR A 90 -9.13 1.19 -11.15
C THR A 90 -8.18 1.53 -10.01
N LEU A 91 -7.44 2.63 -10.12
CA LEU A 91 -6.59 3.15 -9.04
C LEU A 91 -7.41 3.39 -7.77
N PHE A 92 -8.53 4.12 -7.86
CA PHE A 92 -9.34 4.48 -6.71
C PHE A 92 -9.92 3.25 -5.98
N ILE A 93 -10.36 2.24 -6.73
CA ILE A 93 -10.88 0.99 -6.16
C ILE A 93 -9.77 0.27 -5.36
N PHE A 94 -8.61 0.05 -5.98
CA PHE A 94 -7.51 -0.64 -5.31
C PHE A 94 -6.92 0.17 -4.14
N ASP A 95 -6.90 1.50 -4.25
CA ASP A 95 -6.50 2.39 -3.16
C ASP A 95 -7.43 2.25 -1.95
N SER A 96 -8.74 2.20 -2.18
CA SER A 96 -9.76 2.04 -1.13
C SER A 96 -9.65 0.67 -0.43
N PHE A 97 -9.41 -0.41 -1.19
CA PHE A 97 -9.16 -1.73 -0.61
C PHE A 97 -7.88 -1.75 0.22
N GLY A 98 -6.77 -1.24 -0.33
CA GLY A 98 -5.49 -1.15 0.38
C GLY A 98 -5.60 -0.36 1.68
N LEU A 99 -6.26 0.81 1.62
CA LEU A 99 -6.49 1.68 2.77
C LEU A 99 -7.22 0.94 3.90
N GLY A 100 -8.34 0.28 3.59
CA GLY A 100 -9.11 -0.47 4.60
C GLY A 100 -8.32 -1.61 5.23
N LEU A 101 -7.69 -2.45 4.39
CA LEU A 101 -6.94 -3.63 4.82
C LEU A 101 -5.74 -3.25 5.71
N PHE A 102 -4.94 -2.26 5.31
CA PHE A 102 -3.78 -1.83 6.08
C PHE A 102 -4.14 -0.99 7.30
N THR A 103 -5.30 -0.32 7.32
CA THR A 103 -5.81 0.29 8.55
C THR A 103 -6.08 -0.78 9.61
N ILE A 104 -6.73 -1.89 9.23
CA ILE A 104 -7.00 -3.01 10.15
C ILE A 104 -5.68 -3.58 10.71
N ILE A 105 -4.70 -3.87 9.85
CA ILE A 105 -3.39 -4.38 10.29
C ILE A 105 -2.67 -3.39 11.19
N GLY A 106 -2.70 -2.10 10.87
CA GLY A 106 -2.05 -1.06 11.68
C GLY A 106 -2.65 -0.95 13.08
N VAL A 107 -3.99 -0.97 13.19
CA VAL A 107 -4.67 -0.99 14.50
C VAL A 107 -4.29 -2.24 15.28
N GLN A 108 -4.33 -3.41 14.63
CA GLN A 108 -4.05 -4.69 15.28
C GLN A 108 -2.59 -4.79 15.77
N LYS A 109 -1.61 -4.36 14.97
CA LYS A 109 -0.21 -4.30 15.41
C LYS A 109 -0.03 -3.33 16.58
N GLY A 110 -0.71 -2.20 16.57
CA GLY A 110 -0.69 -1.26 17.70
C GLY A 110 -1.25 -1.87 18.99
N LEU A 111 -2.39 -2.56 18.90
CA LEU A 111 -2.98 -3.26 20.05
C LEU A 111 -2.08 -4.37 20.57
N ASN A 112 -1.41 -5.12 19.68
CA ASN A 112 -0.44 -6.16 20.06
C ASN A 112 0.84 -5.59 20.70
N ALA A 113 1.12 -4.30 20.50
CA ALA A 113 2.22 -3.58 21.15
C ALA A 113 1.78 -2.91 22.46
N ASP A 114 0.63 -3.30 23.02
CA ASP A 114 0.05 -2.74 24.26
C ASP A 114 -0.15 -1.21 24.24
N ILE A 115 -0.32 -0.64 23.05
CA ILE A 115 -0.59 0.79 22.86
C ILE A 115 -2.07 1.09 23.15
N HIS A 116 -2.33 2.26 23.74
CA HIS A 116 -3.69 2.70 24.03
C HIS A 116 -4.57 2.72 22.75
N PRO A 117 -5.81 2.17 22.77
CA PRO A 117 -6.65 1.99 21.58
C PRO A 117 -6.86 3.26 20.74
N LEU A 118 -6.98 4.42 21.39
CA LEU A 118 -7.10 5.71 20.71
C LEU A 118 -5.89 6.03 19.83
N ILE A 119 -4.67 5.71 20.29
CA ILE A 119 -3.43 5.90 19.54
C ILE A 119 -3.37 4.88 18.38
N CYS A 120 -3.86 3.65 18.60
CA CYS A 120 -3.92 2.62 17.55
C CYS A 120 -4.79 3.05 16.36
N ILE A 121 -5.85 3.84 16.57
CA ILE A 121 -6.63 4.43 15.47
C ILE A 121 -5.76 5.36 14.61
N GLY A 122 -4.95 6.21 15.24
CA GLY A 122 -4.00 7.08 14.55
C GLY A 122 -2.94 6.28 13.79
N LEU A 123 -2.35 5.26 14.44
CA LEU A 123 -1.37 4.38 13.83
C LEU A 123 -1.96 3.59 12.63
N GLY A 124 -3.18 3.07 12.76
CA GLY A 124 -3.92 2.43 11.67
C GLY A 124 -4.13 3.35 10.49
N THR A 125 -4.56 4.60 10.77
CA THR A 125 -4.75 5.62 9.74
C THR A 125 -3.44 5.91 9.00
N ILE A 126 -2.33 6.11 9.72
CA ILE A 126 -0.99 6.30 9.14
C ILE A 126 -0.62 5.10 8.26
N THR A 127 -0.79 3.88 8.78
CA THR A 127 -0.45 2.64 8.07
C THR A 127 -1.22 2.54 6.75
N GLY A 128 -2.51 2.84 6.77
CA GLY A 128 -3.37 2.78 5.59
C GLY A 128 -3.09 3.87 4.57
N CYS A 129 -2.89 5.12 4.99
CA CYS A 129 -2.84 6.24 4.04
C CYS A 129 -1.43 6.59 3.52
N PHE A 130 -0.37 6.32 4.30
CA PHE A 130 0.98 6.80 3.94
C PHE A 130 1.52 6.18 2.64
N GLY A 131 1.14 4.94 2.30
CA GLY A 131 1.51 4.35 1.01
C GLY A 131 1.04 5.19 -0.18
N GLY A 132 -0.26 5.54 -0.19
CA GLY A 132 -0.86 6.41 -1.20
C GLY A 132 -0.34 7.86 -1.17
N ILE A 133 -0.08 8.40 0.03
CA ILE A 133 0.50 9.74 0.18
C ILE A 133 1.90 9.81 -0.44
N ILE A 134 2.79 8.88 -0.09
CA ILE A 134 4.16 8.88 -0.62
C ILE A 134 4.14 8.70 -2.13
N ARG A 135 3.31 7.78 -2.65
CA ARG A 135 3.08 7.61 -4.09
C ARG A 135 2.73 8.93 -4.76
N ASP A 136 1.72 9.63 -4.26
CA ASP A 136 1.21 10.83 -4.90
C ASP A 136 2.22 11.99 -4.84
N ILE A 137 2.97 12.12 -3.74
CA ILE A 137 4.08 13.07 -3.60
C ILE A 137 5.18 12.77 -4.64
N LEU A 138 5.62 11.52 -4.76
CA LEU A 138 6.64 11.11 -5.73
C LEU A 138 6.19 11.33 -7.18
N LEU A 139 4.88 11.21 -7.45
CA LEU A 139 4.29 11.51 -8.75
C LEU A 139 3.96 13.00 -8.94
N ASN A 140 4.36 13.87 -8.02
CA ASN A 140 4.07 15.31 -8.04
C ASN A 140 2.57 15.59 -8.26
N ARG A 141 1.74 15.00 -7.39
CA ARG A 141 0.29 15.18 -7.32
C ARG A 141 -0.10 15.49 -5.88
N ILE A 142 -1.17 16.27 -5.69
CA ILE A 142 -1.82 16.37 -4.37
C ILE A 142 -2.36 14.98 -4.03
N PRO A 143 -1.99 14.38 -2.88
CA PRO A 143 -2.50 13.10 -2.41
C PRO A 143 -4.01 13.00 -2.46
N LEU A 144 -4.53 11.83 -2.87
CA LEU A 144 -5.98 11.62 -3.02
C LEU A 144 -6.76 11.96 -1.74
N ILE A 145 -6.22 11.60 -0.58
CA ILE A 145 -6.84 11.87 0.73
C ILE A 145 -7.03 13.36 1.05
N PHE A 146 -6.30 14.25 0.39
CA PHE A 146 -6.41 15.70 0.58
C PHE A 146 -7.30 16.39 -0.45
N ARG A 147 -7.91 15.63 -1.38
CA ARG A 147 -8.83 16.18 -2.36
C ARG A 147 -10.25 16.16 -1.80
N LYS A 148 -11.03 17.21 -2.11
CA LYS A 148 -12.48 17.15 -1.91
C LYS A 148 -13.07 16.13 -2.88
N GLU A 149 -14.01 15.33 -2.39
CA GLU A 149 -14.97 14.60 -3.23
C GLU A 149 -15.85 15.58 -4.01
#